data_AF-A0A9E4HAS9-F1
#
_entry.id   AF-A0A9E4HAS9-F1
#
_cell.length_a   1.000
_cell.length_b   1.000
_cell.length_c   1.000
_cell.angle_alpha   90.00
_cell.angle_beta   90.00
_cell.angle_gamma   90.00
#
_symmetry.space_group_name_H-M   'P 1'
#
loop_
_entity.id
_entity.type
_entity.pdbx_description
1 polymer ?
#
loop_
_entity_poly.entity_id
_entity_poly.type
_entity_poly.pdbx_seq_one_letter_code
_entity_poly.pdbx_strand_id
1 'polypeptide(L)'
;MTIDQEHYENLQSKWRQLAIKRKRQYLQYLAPRARVDFVLAGKMTSIGEKDAAEIPPGEYPDIDPPGYNLLTSIGDLILNYGAHRHLCQPGERYYLTDLGKGAVPPKYAKGKTQKEEFTAWYPMLLEELKLVAKPDTTVVPIGSATGDFLRAQPNFPYRLTTPILHWSRAAVSAAKMAGSLFPREWDEYRRSTSWEDLRTSTEEIFIEAGLGQHMDAVHRCFKDKFREFHAHYMFTYKKEMPLKRPDACYLDFVQSPD
;
A
#
# COMPACT_ATOMS: atom_id res chain seq x y z
N MET A 1 19.27 0.16 13.21
CA MET A 1 18.62 0.93 14.28
C MET A 1 17.18 0.46 14.38
N THR A 2 16.75 0.10 15.59
CA THR A 2 15.34 -0.17 15.91
C THR A 2 14.54 1.13 15.79
N ILE A 3 13.24 1.02 15.49
CA ILE A 3 12.36 2.20 15.51
C ILE A 3 12.15 2.64 16.96
N ASP A 4 12.15 3.95 17.17
CA ASP A 4 11.75 4.56 18.43
C ASP A 4 10.23 4.44 18.57
N GLN A 5 9.82 3.48 19.39
CA GLN A 5 8.42 3.10 19.56
C GLN A 5 7.60 4.23 20.21
N GLU A 6 8.17 4.94 21.18
CA GLU A 6 7.51 6.07 21.85
C GLU A 6 7.26 7.20 20.84
N HIS A 7 8.24 7.50 19.99
CA HIS A 7 8.07 8.49 18.93
C HIS A 7 7.01 8.06 17.91
N TYR A 8 6.96 6.77 17.54
CA TYR A 8 5.94 6.27 16.62
C TYR A 8 4.52 6.35 17.22
N GLU A 9 4.37 6.05 18.51
CA GLU A 9 3.09 6.17 19.24
C GLU A 9 2.65 7.64 19.38
N ASN A 10 3.59 8.55 19.63
CA ASN A 10 3.33 9.99 19.59
C ASN A 10 2.85 10.45 18.20
N LEU A 11 3.46 9.92 17.13
CA LEU A 11 3.06 10.21 15.77
C LEU A 11 1.65 9.66 15.44
N GLN A 12 1.33 8.44 15.90
CA GLN A 12 -0.02 7.88 15.80
C GLN A 12 -1.07 8.76 16.50
N SER A 13 -0.72 9.32 17.66
CA SER A 13 -1.59 10.26 18.39
C SER A 13 -1.85 11.54 17.59
N LYS A 14 -0.82 12.11 16.95
CA LYS A 14 -0.98 13.26 16.04
C LYS A 14 -1.86 12.92 14.84
N TRP A 15 -1.69 11.73 14.24
CA TRP A 15 -2.53 11.27 13.14
C TRP A 15 -3.99 11.16 13.55
N ARG A 16 -4.26 10.58 14.73
CA ARG A 16 -5.61 10.47 15.28
C ARG A 16 -6.24 11.83 15.50
N GLN A 17 -5.51 12.77 16.09
CA GLN A 17 -5.98 14.15 16.29
C GLN A 17 -6.31 14.85 14.96
N LEU A 18 -5.47 14.68 13.93
CA LEU A 18 -5.74 15.23 12.60
C LEU A 18 -6.96 14.58 11.95
N ALA A 19 -7.12 13.25 12.07
CA ALA A 19 -8.30 12.54 11.59
C ALA A 19 -9.59 13.07 12.24
N ILE A 20 -9.60 13.23 13.57
CA ILE A 20 -10.73 13.79 14.33
C ILE A 20 -11.04 15.22 13.85
N LYS A 21 -10.03 16.10 13.79
CA LYS A 21 -10.19 17.48 13.31
C LYS A 21 -10.78 17.55 11.90
N ARG A 22 -10.41 16.60 11.05
CA ARG A 22 -10.90 16.50 9.67
C ARG A 22 -12.19 15.70 9.55
N LYS A 23 -12.74 15.18 10.65
CA LYS A 23 -13.92 14.28 10.67
C LYS A 23 -13.71 13.09 9.74
N ARG A 24 -12.67 12.30 10.02
CA ARG A 24 -12.29 11.07 9.30
C ARG A 24 -12.20 9.91 10.28
N GLN A 25 -12.43 8.69 9.80
CA GLN A 25 -12.16 7.48 10.57
C GLN A 25 -10.66 7.27 10.63
N TYR A 26 -10.07 7.31 11.82
CA TYR A 26 -8.64 7.03 11.96
C TYR A 26 -8.34 5.56 11.64
N LEU A 27 -7.26 5.33 10.90
CA LEU A 27 -6.73 4.01 10.61
C LEU A 27 -5.37 3.83 11.26
N GLN A 28 -5.19 2.70 11.92
CA GLN A 28 -3.94 2.37 12.58
C GLN A 28 -2.93 1.78 11.58
N TYR A 29 -1.65 2.13 11.76
CA TYR A 29 -0.52 1.61 11.00
C TYR A 29 0.48 1.02 11.98
N LEU A 30 1.18 -0.01 11.54
CA LEU A 30 2.15 -0.73 12.36
C LEU A 30 3.54 -0.16 12.18
N ALA A 31 4.21 0.14 13.28
CA ALA A 31 5.62 0.48 13.22
C ALA A 31 6.41 -0.69 12.60
N PRO A 32 7.31 -0.44 11.63
CA PRO A 32 8.25 -1.47 11.24
C PRO A 32 9.23 -1.73 12.38
N ARG A 33 9.75 -2.96 12.51
CA ARG A 33 10.68 -3.32 13.60
C ARG A 33 12.03 -2.59 13.53
N ALA A 34 12.40 -2.11 12.35
CA ALA A 34 13.60 -1.32 12.11
C ALA A 34 13.37 -0.41 10.91
N ARG A 35 14.31 0.51 10.68
CA ARG A 35 14.29 1.35 9.48
C ARG A 35 14.33 0.50 8.20
N VAL A 36 13.59 0.94 7.18
CA VAL A 36 13.31 0.16 5.97
C VAL A 36 14.04 0.70 4.74
N ASP A 37 14.24 -0.15 3.74
CA ASP A 37 14.86 0.17 2.45
C ASP A 37 13.82 0.71 1.46
N PHE A 38 12.58 0.25 1.61
CA PHE A 38 11.47 0.66 0.75
C PHE A 38 10.27 1.15 1.56
N VAL A 39 9.59 2.20 1.08
CA VAL A 39 8.28 2.59 1.59
C VAL A 39 7.28 2.57 0.45
N LEU A 40 6.27 1.71 0.54
CA LEU A 40 5.17 1.68 -0.39
C LEU A 40 4.08 2.62 0.14
N ALA A 41 3.85 3.73 -0.56
CA ALA A 41 2.98 4.81 -0.11
C ALA A 41 1.71 4.91 -0.98
N GLY A 42 0.57 4.51 -0.43
CA GLY A 42 -0.74 4.67 -1.04
C GLY A 42 -1.35 6.03 -0.79
N LYS A 43 -2.62 6.16 -1.19
CA LYS A 43 -3.35 7.43 -1.13
C LYS A 43 -3.98 7.61 0.25
N MET A 44 -5.27 7.34 0.33
CA MET A 44 -6.08 7.27 1.53
C MET A 44 -7.07 6.14 1.31
N THR A 45 -7.41 5.44 2.37
CA THR A 45 -8.46 4.42 2.34
C THR A 45 -9.82 5.08 2.07
N SER A 46 -10.60 4.46 1.19
CA SER A 46 -11.98 4.89 0.96
C SER A 46 -12.91 4.12 1.88
N ILE A 47 -13.80 4.82 2.57
CA ILE A 47 -14.99 4.23 3.18
C ILE A 47 -15.98 3.96 2.05
N GLY A 48 -16.71 2.83 2.08
CA GLY A 48 -17.78 2.56 1.11
C GLY A 48 -18.86 3.65 1.16
N GLU A 49 -19.57 3.89 0.06
CA GLU A 49 -20.60 4.96 0.01
C GLU A 49 -21.72 4.75 1.04
N LYS A 50 -22.05 3.48 1.34
CA LYS A 50 -23.08 3.11 2.31
C LYS A 50 -22.61 3.37 3.74
N ASP A 51 -21.42 2.91 4.09
CA ASP A 51 -20.85 3.10 5.43
C ASP A 51 -20.56 4.59 5.72
N ALA A 52 -20.26 5.38 4.68
CA ALA A 52 -20.10 6.83 4.79
C ALA A 52 -21.40 7.60 5.04
N ALA A 53 -22.56 7.01 4.73
CA ALA A 53 -23.88 7.63 4.93
C ALA A 53 -24.46 7.32 6.32
N GLU A 54 -24.07 6.21 6.93
CA GLU A 54 -24.60 5.72 8.19
C GLU A 54 -23.83 6.21 9.42
N ILE A 55 -22.60 6.72 9.23
CA ILE A 55 -21.74 7.17 10.33
C ILE A 55 -21.70 8.71 10.40
N PRO A 56 -22.16 9.34 11.49
CA PRO A 56 -22.04 10.78 11.70
C PRO A 56 -20.58 11.25 11.61
N PRO A 57 -20.29 12.38 10.96
CA PRO A 57 -18.93 12.91 10.86
C PRO A 57 -18.28 13.15 12.23
N GLY A 58 -17.31 12.31 12.61
CA GLY A 58 -16.61 12.40 13.90
C GLY A 58 -16.98 11.29 14.89
N GLU A 59 -17.95 10.44 14.57
CA GLU A 59 -18.35 9.26 15.36
C GLU A 59 -17.95 7.96 14.65
N TYR A 60 -16.81 7.97 13.96
CA TYR A 60 -16.30 6.72 13.40
C TYR A 60 -15.84 5.84 14.56
N PRO A 61 -16.46 4.68 14.80
CA PRO A 61 -15.94 3.76 15.80
C PRO A 61 -14.49 3.43 15.44
N ASP A 62 -13.64 3.30 16.47
CA ASP A 62 -12.37 2.62 16.30
C ASP A 62 -12.71 1.26 15.66
N ILE A 63 -12.14 0.97 14.49
CA ILE A 63 -12.38 -0.32 13.83
C ILE A 63 -11.88 -1.37 14.82
N ASP A 64 -12.77 -2.24 15.30
CA ASP A 64 -12.42 -3.36 16.20
C ASP A 64 -12.48 -4.68 15.40
N PRO A 65 -11.40 -5.49 15.37
CA PRO A 65 -10.07 -5.19 15.92
C PRO A 65 -9.43 -4.02 15.18
N PRO A 66 -8.51 -3.25 15.81
CA PRO A 66 -7.80 -2.12 15.20
C PRO A 66 -7.47 -2.48 13.77
N GLY A 67 -8.24 -1.92 12.86
CA GLY A 67 -8.22 -2.32 11.46
C GLY A 67 -6.90 -1.82 10.90
N TYR A 68 -5.86 -2.64 10.99
CA TYR A 68 -4.59 -2.31 10.41
C TYR A 68 -4.82 -2.15 8.93
N ASN A 69 -4.60 -0.92 8.46
CA ASN A 69 -4.73 -0.65 7.05
C ASN A 69 -3.69 -1.48 6.29
N LEU A 70 -4.04 -1.90 5.07
CA LEU A 70 -3.15 -2.67 4.19
C LEU A 70 -2.80 -4.09 4.70
N LEU A 71 -3.66 -4.70 5.53
CA LEU A 71 -3.46 -6.05 6.07
C LEU A 71 -4.73 -6.93 6.09
N THR A 72 -5.87 -6.44 5.60
CA THR A 72 -7.17 -7.07 5.88
C THR A 72 -7.99 -7.41 4.63
N SER A 73 -7.49 -7.09 3.44
CA SER A 73 -8.09 -7.53 2.18
C SER A 73 -7.14 -8.42 1.38
N ILE A 74 -7.69 -9.27 0.51
CA ILE A 74 -6.87 -10.09 -0.39
C ILE A 74 -5.96 -9.24 -1.28
N GLY A 75 -6.41 -8.03 -1.62
CA GLY A 75 -5.61 -7.09 -2.37
C GLY A 75 -4.34 -6.70 -1.63
N ASP A 76 -4.49 -6.36 -0.36
CA ASP A 76 -3.38 -6.00 0.51
C ASP A 76 -2.40 -7.17 0.68
N LEU A 77 -2.90 -8.40 0.80
CA LEU A 77 -2.06 -9.58 0.92
C LEU A 77 -1.24 -9.81 -0.36
N ILE A 78 -1.84 -9.62 -1.55
CA ILE A 78 -1.14 -9.71 -2.83
C ILE A 78 -0.06 -8.62 -2.96
N LEU A 79 -0.33 -7.40 -2.46
CA LEU A 79 0.66 -6.32 -2.44
C LEU A 79 1.82 -6.63 -1.50
N ASN A 80 1.53 -7.12 -0.29
CA ASN A 80 2.53 -7.56 0.68
C ASN A 80 3.42 -8.66 0.10
N TYR A 81 2.81 -9.68 -0.52
CA TYR A 81 3.52 -10.74 -1.21
C TYR A 81 4.44 -10.21 -2.31
N GLY A 82 3.92 -9.30 -3.14
CA GLY A 82 4.71 -8.66 -4.20
C GLY A 82 5.93 -7.94 -3.62
N ALA A 83 5.72 -7.10 -2.61
CA ALA A 83 6.79 -6.34 -1.97
C ALA A 83 7.83 -7.29 -1.36
N HIS A 84 7.38 -8.24 -0.55
CA HIS A 84 8.27 -9.20 0.11
C HIS A 84 9.09 -10.03 -0.89
N ARG A 85 8.47 -10.54 -1.95
CA ARG A 85 9.11 -11.50 -2.88
C ARG A 85 9.85 -10.85 -4.04
N HIS A 86 9.45 -9.66 -4.47
CA HIS A 86 9.91 -9.06 -5.73
C HIS A 86 10.59 -7.71 -5.55
N LEU A 87 10.34 -7.00 -4.43
CA LEU A 87 10.99 -5.74 -4.12
C LEU A 87 12.24 -5.96 -3.27
N CYS A 88 12.12 -6.69 -2.16
CA CYS A 88 13.21 -6.87 -1.20
C CYS A 88 14.19 -7.99 -1.59
N GLN A 89 15.49 -7.72 -1.43
CA GLN A 89 16.56 -8.71 -1.35
C GLN A 89 16.75 -9.21 0.09
N PRO A 90 17.49 -10.32 0.32
CA PRO A 90 17.81 -10.76 1.67
C PRO A 90 18.44 -9.65 2.52
N GLY A 91 17.82 -9.35 3.67
CA GLY A 91 18.25 -8.29 4.59
C GLY A 91 17.61 -6.91 4.34
N GLU A 92 16.98 -6.70 3.20
CA GLU A 92 16.18 -5.50 2.93
C GLU A 92 14.78 -5.61 3.55
N ARG A 93 14.17 -4.46 3.82
CA ARG A 93 12.84 -4.36 4.44
C ARG A 93 11.98 -3.33 3.74
N TYR A 94 10.67 -3.50 3.86
CA TYR A 94 9.70 -2.53 3.37
C TYR A 94 8.74 -2.08 4.48
N TYR A 95 8.10 -0.94 4.26
CA TYR A 95 7.00 -0.43 5.08
C TYR A 95 5.85 -0.02 4.17
N LEU A 96 4.63 -0.41 4.54
CA LEU A 96 3.40 -0.07 3.84
C LEU A 96 2.68 1.05 4.58
N THR A 97 2.30 2.10 3.86
CA THR A 97 1.61 3.23 4.45
C THR A 97 0.74 3.94 3.43
N ASP A 98 -0.15 4.81 3.88
CA ASP A 98 -0.91 5.73 3.02
C ASP A 98 -0.48 7.17 3.30
N LEU A 99 -0.63 8.06 2.31
CA LEU A 99 -0.43 9.49 2.49
C LEU A 99 -1.34 10.03 3.61
N GLY A 100 -2.63 9.68 3.63
CA GLY A 100 -3.55 10.07 4.70
C GLY A 100 -3.99 8.90 5.57
N LYS A 101 -4.04 9.15 6.89
CA LYS A 101 -4.37 8.15 7.92
C LYS A 101 -5.84 8.12 8.32
N GLY A 102 -6.66 8.91 7.63
CA GLY A 102 -8.09 8.97 7.84
C GLY A 102 -8.82 8.36 6.64
N ALA A 103 -9.69 7.38 6.86
CA ALA A 103 -10.55 6.89 5.80
C ALA A 103 -11.55 7.97 5.37
N VAL A 104 -11.76 8.09 4.06
CA VAL A 104 -12.56 9.15 3.43
C VAL A 104 -13.72 8.57 2.62
N PRO A 105 -14.89 9.22 2.59
CA PRO A 105 -15.91 8.90 1.59
C PRO A 105 -15.37 9.10 0.16
N PRO A 106 -15.89 8.39 -0.86
CA PRO A 106 -15.32 8.42 -2.22
C PRO A 106 -15.28 9.82 -2.85
N LYS A 107 -16.21 10.71 -2.46
CA LYS A 107 -16.25 12.11 -2.91
C LYS A 107 -15.01 12.93 -2.51
N TYR A 108 -14.35 12.58 -1.40
CA TYR A 108 -13.11 13.23 -0.95
C TYR A 108 -11.86 12.58 -1.56
N ALA A 109 -12.00 11.40 -2.19
CA ALA A 109 -10.89 10.66 -2.77
C ALA A 109 -10.56 11.07 -4.22
N LYS A 110 -11.10 12.20 -4.71
CA LYS A 110 -10.90 12.70 -6.09
C LYS A 110 -10.78 14.23 -6.15
N GLY A 111 -10.13 14.73 -7.21
CA GLY A 111 -10.16 16.14 -7.61
C GLY A 111 -9.57 17.11 -6.59
N LYS A 112 -10.14 18.31 -6.50
CA LYS A 112 -9.66 19.39 -5.61
C LYS A 112 -9.61 18.96 -4.15
N THR A 113 -10.62 18.23 -3.71
CA THR A 113 -10.73 17.76 -2.33
C THR A 113 -9.65 16.74 -1.97
N GLN A 114 -9.24 15.89 -2.92
CA GLN A 114 -8.09 15.00 -2.72
C GLN A 114 -6.80 15.79 -2.52
N LYS A 115 -6.56 16.84 -3.31
CA LYS A 115 -5.37 17.69 -3.16
C LYS A 115 -5.33 18.38 -1.79
N GLU A 116 -6.48 18.85 -1.30
CA GLU A 116 -6.62 19.46 0.02
C GLU A 116 -6.34 18.46 1.15
N GLU A 117 -6.85 17.22 1.03
CA GLU A 117 -6.50 16.14 1.95
C GLU A 117 -4.99 15.86 1.91
N PHE A 118 -4.42 15.68 0.72
CA PHE A 118 -3.01 15.34 0.60
C PHE A 118 -2.10 16.42 1.19
N THR A 119 -2.41 17.69 0.91
CA THR A 119 -1.67 18.82 1.49
C THR A 119 -1.73 18.81 3.02
N ALA A 120 -2.88 18.48 3.61
CA ALA A 120 -3.04 18.45 5.06
C ALA A 120 -2.28 17.30 5.71
N TRP A 121 -2.20 16.13 5.06
CA TRP A 121 -1.55 14.94 5.59
C TRP A 121 -0.04 14.87 5.30
N TYR A 122 0.44 15.57 4.28
CA TYR A 122 1.83 15.49 3.82
C TYR A 122 2.89 15.79 4.91
N PRO A 123 2.74 16.81 5.79
CA PRO A 123 3.71 17.03 6.87
C PRO A 123 3.82 15.82 7.82
N MET A 124 2.71 15.12 8.07
CA MET A 124 2.69 13.93 8.91
C MET A 124 3.36 12.73 8.21
N LEU A 125 3.19 12.59 6.90
CA LEU A 125 3.93 11.60 6.11
C LEU A 125 5.44 11.88 6.17
N LEU A 126 5.88 13.14 6.10
CA LEU A 126 7.31 13.45 6.23
C LEU A 126 7.88 13.12 7.61
N GLU A 127 7.13 13.38 8.69
CA GLU A 127 7.52 12.95 10.04
C GLU A 127 7.62 11.42 10.14
N GLU A 128 6.66 10.70 9.57
CA GLU A 128 6.65 9.24 9.49
C GLU A 128 7.89 8.71 8.77
N LEU A 129 8.14 9.20 7.56
CA LEU A 129 9.26 8.76 6.74
C LEU A 129 10.59 9.03 7.47
N LYS A 130 10.77 10.19 8.11
CA LYS A 130 11.99 10.48 8.89
C LYS A 130 12.24 9.47 10.02
N LEU A 131 11.17 8.92 10.58
CA LEU A 131 11.26 7.94 11.65
C LEU A 131 11.57 6.54 11.10
N VAL A 132 10.86 6.12 10.05
CA VAL A 132 10.87 4.73 9.56
C VAL A 132 11.84 4.45 8.42
N ALA A 133 12.26 5.46 7.67
CA ALA A 133 13.12 5.29 6.49
C ALA A 133 14.61 5.34 6.85
N LYS A 134 15.42 4.59 6.10
CA LYS A 134 16.86 4.81 5.97
C LYS A 134 17.13 6.05 5.10
N PRO A 135 18.34 6.65 5.17
CA PRO A 135 18.68 7.81 4.34
C PRO A 135 18.59 7.57 2.82
N ASP A 136 18.80 6.33 2.38
CA ASP A 136 18.78 5.89 0.98
C ASP A 136 17.48 5.19 0.58
N THR A 137 16.46 5.23 1.43
CA THR A 137 15.16 4.60 1.17
C THR A 137 14.57 5.05 -0.15
N THR A 138 13.97 4.10 -0.85
CA THR A 138 13.18 4.34 -2.05
C THR A 138 11.69 4.29 -1.73
N VAL A 139 10.98 5.35 -2.07
CA VAL A 139 9.52 5.45 -1.91
C VAL A 139 8.87 5.02 -3.22
N VAL A 140 7.99 4.02 -3.11
CA VAL A 140 7.22 3.43 -4.21
C VAL A 140 5.77 3.90 -4.09
N PRO A 141 5.32 4.88 -4.91
CA PRO A 141 3.94 5.34 -4.83
C PRO A 141 2.98 4.25 -5.31
N ILE A 142 1.86 4.06 -4.60
CA ILE A 142 0.77 3.18 -5.03
C ILE A 142 -0.30 4.04 -5.70
N GLY A 143 -0.39 3.94 -7.02
CA GLY A 143 -1.31 4.71 -7.86
C GLY A 143 -0.77 6.08 -8.28
N SER A 144 -1.21 6.54 -9.46
CA SER A 144 -0.73 7.79 -10.08
C SER A 144 -0.97 9.01 -9.20
N ALA A 145 -2.15 9.13 -8.57
CA ALA A 145 -2.48 10.28 -7.73
C ALA A 145 -1.46 10.54 -6.61
N THR A 146 -1.00 9.47 -5.94
CA THR A 146 0.05 9.60 -4.90
C THR A 146 1.39 9.95 -5.52
N GLY A 147 1.77 9.28 -6.61
CA GLY A 147 3.02 9.55 -7.31
C GLY A 147 3.13 10.99 -7.81
N ASP A 148 2.10 11.48 -8.48
CA ASP A 148 2.04 12.84 -9.03
C ASP A 148 2.07 13.88 -7.92
N PHE A 149 1.36 13.63 -6.81
CA PHE A 149 1.41 14.52 -5.66
C PHE A 149 2.82 14.59 -5.05
N LEU A 150 3.47 13.44 -4.81
CA LEU A 150 4.80 13.39 -4.20
C LEU A 150 5.87 14.04 -5.09
N ARG A 151 5.81 13.82 -6.41
CA ARG A 151 6.71 14.47 -7.38
C ARG A 151 6.53 15.98 -7.45
N ALA A 152 5.31 16.47 -7.21
CA ALA A 152 5.03 17.89 -7.17
C ALA A 152 5.52 18.58 -5.88
N GLN A 153 5.97 17.83 -4.87
CA GLN A 153 6.46 18.42 -3.63
C GLN A 153 7.88 18.95 -3.81
N PRO A 154 8.13 20.23 -3.44
CA PRO A 154 9.49 20.76 -3.48
C PRO A 154 10.36 20.01 -2.47
N ASN A 155 11.53 19.54 -2.91
CA ASN A 155 12.52 18.88 -2.07
C ASN A 155 12.01 17.65 -1.31
N PHE A 156 11.17 16.81 -1.94
CA PHE A 156 10.85 15.50 -1.36
C PHE A 156 12.15 14.71 -1.07
N PRO A 157 12.41 14.29 0.18
CA PRO A 157 13.77 13.93 0.61
C PRO A 157 14.19 12.50 0.24
N TYR A 158 13.33 11.71 -0.40
CA TYR A 158 13.60 10.31 -0.74
C TYR A 158 13.53 10.07 -2.24
N ARG A 159 14.19 9.00 -2.71
CA ARG A 159 14.09 8.57 -4.10
C ARG A 159 12.64 8.13 -4.38
N LEU A 160 12.09 8.52 -5.52
CA LEU A 160 10.76 8.11 -5.97
C LEU A 160 10.86 7.21 -7.19
N THR A 161 10.08 6.14 -7.20
CA THR A 161 9.90 5.28 -8.38
C THR A 161 8.73 5.75 -9.23
N THR A 162 8.52 5.11 -10.37
CA THR A 162 7.24 5.16 -11.04
C THR A 162 6.16 4.49 -10.17
N PRO A 163 4.91 4.99 -10.16
CA PRO A 163 3.89 4.42 -9.30
C PRO A 163 3.55 3.02 -9.75
N ILE A 164 3.28 2.13 -8.79
CA ILE A 164 2.73 0.81 -9.08
C ILE A 164 1.20 0.87 -9.11
N LEU A 165 0.57 0.02 -9.92
CA LEU A 165 -0.88 -0.03 -9.98
C LEU A 165 -1.44 -1.02 -8.95
N HIS A 166 -2.44 -0.57 -8.19
CA HIS A 166 -3.11 -1.39 -7.18
C HIS A 166 -4.61 -1.12 -7.18
N TRP A 167 -5.42 -2.18 -7.27
CA TRP A 167 -6.88 -2.18 -7.10
C TRP A 167 -7.62 -0.97 -7.69
N SER A 168 -7.31 -0.67 -8.95
CA SER A 168 -8.02 0.29 -9.79
C SER A 168 -8.44 -0.37 -11.10
N ARG A 169 -9.36 0.25 -11.85
CA ARG A 169 -9.69 -0.24 -13.21
C ARG A 169 -8.45 -0.29 -14.11
N ALA A 170 -7.55 0.68 -13.95
CA ALA A 170 -6.26 0.67 -14.64
C ALA A 170 -5.41 -0.54 -14.22
N ALA A 171 -5.40 -0.89 -12.93
CA ALA A 171 -4.68 -2.06 -12.43
C ALA A 171 -5.24 -3.38 -13.00
N VAL A 172 -6.57 -3.50 -13.13
CA VAL A 172 -7.20 -4.67 -13.79
C VAL A 172 -6.75 -4.78 -15.25
N SER A 173 -6.77 -3.65 -15.97
CA SER A 173 -6.35 -3.59 -17.37
C SER A 173 -4.88 -3.97 -17.53
N ALA A 174 -4.00 -3.37 -16.72
CA ALA A 174 -2.57 -3.64 -16.71
C ALA A 174 -2.26 -5.11 -16.41
N ALA A 175 -2.98 -5.71 -15.46
CA ALA A 175 -2.78 -7.12 -15.09
C ALA A 175 -3.16 -8.09 -16.21
N LYS A 176 -4.25 -7.82 -16.94
CA LYS A 176 -4.59 -8.58 -18.15
C LYS A 176 -3.54 -8.40 -19.25
N MET A 177 -3.12 -7.16 -19.48
CA MET A 177 -2.14 -6.83 -20.50
C MET A 177 -0.78 -7.49 -20.22
N ALA A 178 -0.37 -7.60 -18.94
CA ALA A 178 0.92 -8.17 -18.58
C ALA A 178 1.00 -9.65 -18.99
N GLY A 179 -0.08 -10.40 -18.77
CA GLY A 179 -0.19 -11.79 -19.22
C GLY A 179 -0.08 -11.91 -20.75
N SER A 180 -0.71 -11.00 -21.49
CA SER A 180 -0.67 -10.99 -22.96
C SER A 180 0.68 -10.56 -23.54
N LEU A 181 1.37 -9.61 -22.91
CA LEU A 181 2.68 -9.11 -23.37
C LEU A 181 3.82 -10.07 -23.05
N PHE A 182 3.69 -10.86 -21.98
CA PHE A 182 4.70 -11.82 -21.54
C PHE A 182 4.13 -13.24 -21.42
N PRO A 183 3.58 -13.84 -22.48
CA PRO A 183 2.78 -15.06 -22.40
C PRO A 183 3.57 -16.25 -21.87
N ARG A 184 4.84 -16.40 -22.26
CA ARG A 184 5.71 -17.49 -21.77
C ARG A 184 6.00 -17.35 -20.28
N GLU A 185 6.42 -16.16 -19.84
CA GLU A 185 6.71 -15.90 -18.44
C GLU A 185 5.46 -15.97 -17.57
N TRP A 186 4.30 -15.57 -18.11
CA TRP A 186 3.01 -15.72 -17.46
C TRP A 186 2.67 -17.21 -17.28
N ASP A 187 2.81 -18.02 -18.33
CA ASP A 187 2.59 -19.47 -18.27
C ASP A 187 3.51 -20.17 -17.28
N GLU A 188 4.76 -19.74 -17.18
CA GLU A 188 5.70 -20.23 -16.15
C GLU A 188 5.28 -19.76 -14.76
N TYR A 189 4.91 -18.49 -14.60
CA TYR A 189 4.52 -17.92 -13.31
C TYR A 189 3.26 -18.58 -12.75
N ARG A 190 2.20 -18.71 -13.56
CA ARG A 190 0.94 -19.33 -13.12
C ARG A 190 1.08 -20.81 -12.78
N ARG A 191 2.10 -21.49 -13.31
CA ARG A 191 2.43 -22.89 -13.00
C ARG A 191 3.29 -23.04 -11.74
N SER A 192 4.04 -22.01 -11.38
CA SER A 192 4.99 -22.01 -10.25
C SER A 192 4.51 -21.22 -9.04
N THR A 193 3.40 -20.50 -9.15
CA THR A 193 2.80 -19.72 -8.08
C THR A 193 1.40 -20.23 -7.80
N SER A 194 1.16 -20.60 -6.55
CA SER A 194 -0.09 -21.13 -6.06
C SER A 194 -0.72 -20.21 -5.01
N TRP A 195 -1.97 -20.47 -4.69
CA TRP A 195 -2.64 -19.82 -3.57
C TRP A 195 -1.95 -20.10 -2.23
N GLU A 196 -1.38 -21.31 -2.11
CA GLU A 196 -0.65 -21.72 -0.92
C GLU A 196 0.66 -20.98 -0.75
N ASP A 197 1.33 -20.61 -1.86
CA ASP A 197 2.53 -19.75 -1.81
C ASP A 197 2.19 -18.35 -1.29
N LEU A 198 1.06 -17.78 -1.75
CA LEU A 198 0.58 -16.50 -1.23
C LEU A 198 0.24 -16.61 0.27
N ARG A 199 -0.45 -17.68 0.68
CA ARG A 199 -0.82 -17.92 2.07
C ARG A 199 0.42 -18.03 2.95
N THR A 200 1.33 -18.95 2.62
CA THR A 200 2.56 -19.20 3.39
C THR A 200 3.39 -17.92 3.53
N SER A 201 3.63 -17.21 2.42
CA SER A 201 4.37 -15.95 2.48
C SER A 201 3.66 -14.87 3.29
N THR A 202 2.33 -14.83 3.29
CA THR A 202 1.58 -13.87 4.12
C THR A 202 1.72 -14.22 5.61
N GLU A 203 1.62 -15.50 5.96
CA GLU A 203 1.79 -15.97 7.34
C GLU A 203 3.20 -15.65 7.87
N GLU A 204 4.23 -15.87 7.06
CA GLU A 204 5.62 -15.48 7.35
C GLU A 204 5.73 -13.97 7.62
N ILE A 205 5.21 -13.12 6.72
CA ILE A 205 5.21 -11.66 6.88
C ILE A 205 4.55 -11.24 8.20
N PHE A 206 3.41 -11.84 8.56
CA PHE A 206 2.70 -11.51 9.80
C PHE A 206 3.49 -11.94 11.03
N ILE A 207 4.11 -13.12 11.03
CA ILE A 207 4.96 -13.58 12.13
C ILE A 207 6.19 -12.67 12.29
N GLU A 208 6.84 -12.34 11.17
CA GLU A 208 7.99 -11.43 11.12
C GLU A 208 7.64 -9.99 11.51
N ALA A 209 6.39 -9.57 11.31
CA ALA A 209 5.90 -8.28 11.77
C ALA A 209 5.48 -8.30 13.26
N GLY A 210 5.29 -9.48 13.87
CA GLY A 210 4.80 -9.60 15.25
C GLY A 210 3.28 -9.49 15.35
N LEU A 211 2.59 -9.93 14.31
CA LEU A 211 1.15 -9.88 14.13
C LEU A 211 0.52 -11.27 14.17
N GLY A 212 1.20 -12.24 14.80
CA GLY A 212 0.69 -13.61 14.92
C GLY A 212 -0.71 -13.67 15.55
N GLN A 213 -1.03 -12.75 16.46
CA GLN A 213 -2.35 -12.61 17.06
C GLN A 213 -3.46 -12.19 16.08
N HIS A 214 -3.12 -11.72 14.87
CA HIS A 214 -4.06 -11.33 13.82
C HIS A 214 -4.21 -12.38 12.71
N MET A 215 -3.65 -13.58 12.89
CA MET A 215 -3.64 -14.62 11.86
C MET A 215 -5.05 -15.06 11.43
N ASP A 216 -6.02 -15.03 12.34
CA ASP A 216 -7.42 -15.33 12.00
C ASP A 216 -7.99 -14.38 10.94
N ALA A 217 -7.57 -13.11 10.94
CA ALA A 217 -7.99 -12.16 9.91
C ALA A 217 -7.40 -12.51 8.54
N VAL A 218 -6.13 -12.90 8.52
CA VAL A 218 -5.45 -13.41 7.32
C VAL A 218 -6.18 -14.62 6.78
N HIS A 219 -6.41 -15.64 7.62
CA HIS A 219 -7.10 -16.87 7.22
C HIS A 219 -8.51 -16.62 6.69
N ARG A 220 -9.23 -15.60 7.19
CA ARG A 220 -10.53 -15.19 6.64
C ARG A 220 -10.41 -14.70 5.19
N CYS A 221 -9.36 -13.95 4.83
CA CYS A 221 -9.13 -13.52 3.45
C CYS A 221 -8.89 -14.69 2.49
N PHE A 222 -8.36 -15.81 2.99
CA PHE A 222 -8.12 -17.03 2.21
C PHE A 222 -9.34 -17.96 2.09
N LYS A 223 -10.47 -17.65 2.75
CA LYS A 223 -11.72 -18.43 2.62
C LYS A 223 -12.36 -18.27 1.24
N ASP A 224 -12.11 -17.14 0.57
CA ASP A 224 -12.57 -16.91 -0.79
C ASP A 224 -11.73 -17.67 -1.81
N LYS A 225 -12.36 -18.10 -2.91
CA LYS A 225 -11.65 -18.82 -3.98
C LYS A 225 -10.62 -17.92 -4.65
N PHE A 226 -9.37 -18.39 -4.69
CA PHE A 226 -8.36 -17.84 -5.59
C PHE A 226 -8.86 -17.92 -7.03
N ARG A 227 -8.93 -16.77 -7.69
CA ARG A 227 -9.27 -16.66 -9.10
C ARG A 227 -8.04 -16.26 -9.90
N GLU A 228 -8.06 -16.58 -11.18
CA GLU A 228 -7.00 -16.25 -12.14
C GLU A 228 -6.61 -14.77 -12.13
N PHE A 229 -7.57 -13.86 -11.90
CA PHE A 229 -7.27 -12.43 -11.83
C PHE A 229 -6.30 -12.06 -10.70
N HIS A 230 -6.28 -12.80 -9.57
CA HIS A 230 -5.31 -12.56 -8.50
C HIS A 230 -3.89 -12.92 -8.96
N ALA A 231 -3.72 -14.04 -9.67
CA ALA A 231 -2.44 -14.45 -10.22
C ALA A 231 -1.92 -13.41 -11.23
N HIS A 232 -2.80 -12.82 -12.03
CA HIS A 232 -2.44 -11.70 -12.91
C HIS A 232 -1.89 -10.51 -12.11
N TYR A 233 -2.51 -10.13 -10.99
CA TYR A 233 -2.00 -9.05 -10.13
C TYR A 233 -0.62 -9.37 -9.55
N MET A 234 -0.44 -10.58 -9.02
CA MET A 234 0.86 -11.01 -8.48
C MET A 234 1.94 -10.99 -9.58
N PHE A 235 1.60 -11.39 -10.81
CA PHE A 235 2.51 -11.32 -11.95
C PHE A 235 2.84 -9.88 -12.36
N THR A 236 1.87 -8.96 -12.32
CA THR A 236 2.14 -7.53 -12.53
C THR A 236 3.16 -7.01 -11.54
N TYR A 237 3.05 -7.36 -10.25
CA TYR A 237 4.05 -6.96 -9.25
C TYR A 237 5.41 -7.59 -9.48
N LYS A 238 5.49 -8.84 -9.95
CA LYS A 238 6.75 -9.43 -10.42
C LYS A 238 7.41 -8.60 -11.53
N LYS A 239 6.63 -7.89 -12.36
CA LYS A 239 7.15 -7.03 -13.43
C LYS A 239 7.47 -5.61 -12.98
N GLU A 240 6.67 -5.04 -12.08
CA GLU A 240 6.79 -3.64 -11.65
C GLU A 240 7.78 -3.43 -10.49
N MET A 241 7.92 -4.40 -9.59
CA MET A 241 8.69 -4.24 -8.34
C MET A 241 10.19 -4.58 -8.40
N PRO A 242 10.73 -5.33 -9.36
CA PRO A 242 12.17 -5.33 -9.59
C PRO A 242 12.53 -3.94 -10.13
N LEU A 243 12.86 -2.99 -9.24
CA LEU A 243 13.17 -1.59 -9.53
C LEU A 243 14.46 -1.39 -10.35
N LYS A 244 14.86 -2.39 -11.16
CA LYS A 244 16.13 -2.47 -11.88
C LYS A 244 16.27 -1.50 -13.05
N ARG A 245 15.29 -0.66 -13.37
CA ARG A 245 15.40 0.38 -14.39
C ARG A 245 14.56 1.61 -14.01
N PRO A 246 15.18 2.73 -13.60
CA PRO A 246 14.47 4.01 -13.41
C PRO A 246 13.75 4.49 -14.68
N ASP A 247 14.11 3.94 -15.83
CA ASP A 247 13.79 4.42 -17.18
C ASP A 247 13.03 3.39 -18.04
N ALA A 248 12.53 2.30 -17.45
CA ALA A 248 11.63 1.38 -18.14
C ALA A 248 10.39 1.12 -17.28
N CYS A 249 9.44 2.05 -17.31
CA CYS A 249 8.14 1.78 -16.71
C CYS A 249 7.28 0.97 -17.68
N TYR A 250 6.78 -0.18 -17.22
CA TYR A 250 5.73 -0.92 -17.90
C TYR A 250 4.48 -0.04 -18.18
N LEU A 251 4.25 1.03 -17.40
CA LEU A 251 3.17 1.99 -17.61
C LEU A 251 3.36 2.94 -18.79
N ASP A 252 4.59 3.12 -19.30
CA ASP A 252 4.82 3.91 -20.51
C ASP A 252 4.20 3.24 -21.74
N PHE A 253 4.00 1.91 -21.71
CA PHE A 253 3.25 1.16 -22.72
C PHE A 253 1.72 1.24 -22.54
N VAL A 254 1.23 1.66 -21.37
CA VAL A 254 -0.21 1.68 -21.02
C VAL A 254 -0.81 3.08 -21.18
N GLN A 255 -0.01 4.14 -21.19
CA GLN A 255 -0.46 5.54 -21.28
C GLN A 255 -0.36 6.18 -22.68
N SER A 256 0.08 5.45 -23.70
CA SER A 256 -0.04 5.87 -25.10
C SER A 256 -1.25 5.19 -25.75
N PRO A 257 -2.42 5.84 -25.80
CA PRO A 257 -3.38 5.53 -26.84
C PRO A 257 -2.83 6.09 -28.15
N ASP A 258 -2.66 5.24 -29.14
CA ASP A 258 -2.93 5.67 -30.52
C ASP A 258 -4.42 6.06 -30.64
#